data_AF-A0A0F0LUI7-F1
#
_entry.id   AF-A0A0F0LUI7-F1
#
_cell.length_a   1.000
_cell.length_b   1.000
_cell.length_c   1.000
_cell.angle_alpha   90.00
_cell.angle_beta   90.00
_cell.angle_gamma   90.00
#
_symmetry.space_group_name_H-M   'P 1'
#
loop_
_entity.id
_entity.type
_entity.pdbx_description
1 polymer ?
#
loop_
_entity_poly.entity_id
_entity_poly.type
_entity_poly.pdbx_seq_one_letter_code
_entity_poly.pdbx_strand_id
1 'polypeptide(L)'
;MPFTPSHAVVALPFARTVLPASAVAVGAMTPDLPLFTRQLPIPYVVTHDPRAILVTTAMAAVLWLVWRVVLRPAVRPLAPTWLARRLPEAWDASPRRQFETLAARTVRARVTVIAWWVLALAIGVATHLVWDAFSHEGRWGSAIIPVLAQMWGPLDGYRWVQYTSSAFGLLVLAVWATMTLARSPRMPAPRANRYLRLAWWASLPAILVLAWVCGLVIGGGFTHEYTPQHLAYRVLPPAAALWGAVTVALCVRVQWRTPRSAAERAPA
;
A
#
# COMPACT_ATOMS: atom_id res chain seq x y z
N MET A 1 5.54 -0.36 -13.41
CA MET A 1 4.34 0.51 -13.25
C MET A 1 4.72 1.67 -12.33
N PRO A 2 4.77 2.93 -12.80
CA PRO A 2 5.25 4.06 -12.00
C PRO A 2 4.31 4.43 -10.84
N PHE A 3 3.03 4.04 -10.91
CA PHE A 3 2.09 4.21 -9.80
C PHE A 3 2.01 2.94 -8.96
N THR A 4 2.73 2.92 -7.84
CA THR A 4 2.85 1.77 -6.92
C THR A 4 1.52 1.09 -6.57
N PRO A 5 0.42 1.81 -6.24
CA PRO A 5 -0.83 1.16 -5.89
C PRO A 5 -1.43 0.29 -7.01
N SER A 6 -1.10 0.54 -8.28
CA SER A 6 -1.60 -0.27 -9.40
C SER A 6 -1.09 -1.70 -9.37
N HIS A 7 0.11 -1.95 -8.81
CA HIS A 7 0.65 -3.30 -8.66
C HIS A 7 -0.23 -4.19 -7.77
N ALA A 8 -1.00 -3.61 -6.84
CA ALA A 8 -1.91 -4.36 -5.98
C ALA A 8 -3.04 -5.08 -6.75
N VAL A 9 -3.24 -4.78 -8.04
CA VAL A 9 -4.22 -5.49 -8.89
C VAL A 9 -3.98 -7.00 -8.93
N VAL A 10 -2.72 -7.43 -8.79
CA VAL A 10 -2.33 -8.86 -8.75
C VAL A 10 -2.89 -9.61 -7.54
N ALA A 11 -3.40 -8.89 -6.53
CA ALA A 11 -4.04 -9.48 -5.36
C ALA A 11 -5.48 -9.95 -5.62
N LEU A 12 -6.16 -9.43 -6.64
CA LEU A 12 -7.57 -9.71 -6.89
C LEU A 12 -7.89 -11.20 -7.13
N PRO A 13 -7.09 -11.97 -7.90
CA PRO A 13 -7.31 -13.40 -8.06
C PRO A 13 -7.27 -14.18 -6.74
N PHE A 14 -6.60 -13.65 -5.72
CA PHE A 14 -6.44 -14.29 -4.41
C PHE A 14 -7.55 -13.94 -3.42
N ALA A 15 -8.48 -13.04 -3.77
CA ALA A 15 -9.53 -12.56 -2.87
C ALA A 15 -10.46 -13.65 -2.30
N ARG A 16 -10.53 -14.82 -2.97
CA ARG A 16 -11.34 -15.97 -2.56
C ARG A 16 -10.51 -17.24 -2.34
N THR A 17 -9.21 -17.09 -2.15
CA THR A 17 -8.28 -18.21 -1.95
C THR A 17 -7.84 -18.31 -0.48
N VAL A 18 -7.08 -19.35 -0.15
CA VAL A 18 -6.45 -19.48 1.19
C VAL A 18 -5.34 -18.45 1.42
N LEU A 19 -4.76 -17.88 0.35
CA LEU A 19 -3.73 -16.86 0.44
C LEU A 19 -4.37 -15.51 0.79
N PRO A 20 -3.86 -14.78 1.80
CA PRO A 20 -4.42 -13.48 2.13
C PRO A 20 -4.16 -12.49 0.98
N ALA A 21 -5.20 -12.09 0.25
CA ALA A 21 -5.08 -11.08 -0.82
C ALA A 21 -4.41 -9.79 -0.35
N SER A 22 -4.69 -9.34 0.89
CA SER A 22 -4.01 -8.19 1.49
C SER A 22 -2.48 -8.37 1.62
N ALA A 23 -1.99 -9.59 1.81
CA ALA A 23 -0.56 -9.88 1.86
C ALA A 23 0.06 -9.80 0.47
N VAL A 24 -0.61 -10.36 -0.55
CA VAL A 24 -0.20 -10.21 -1.96
C VAL A 24 -0.14 -8.73 -2.34
N ALA A 25 -1.17 -7.94 -2.00
CA ALA A 25 -1.22 -6.51 -2.28
C ALA A 25 -0.05 -5.75 -1.62
N VAL A 26 0.19 -5.98 -0.33
CA VAL A 26 1.31 -5.33 0.38
C VAL A 26 2.65 -5.76 -0.21
N GLY A 27 2.83 -7.06 -0.50
CA GLY A 27 4.02 -7.57 -1.17
C GLY A 27 4.27 -6.87 -2.50
N ALA A 28 3.24 -6.70 -3.32
CA ALA A 28 3.32 -6.06 -4.63
C ALA A 28 3.60 -4.54 -4.57
N MET A 29 3.40 -3.89 -3.42
CA MET A 29 3.71 -2.45 -3.25
C MET A 29 5.03 -2.21 -2.51
N THR A 30 5.55 -3.21 -1.81
CA THR A 30 6.71 -3.07 -0.92
C THR A 30 8.01 -2.71 -1.64
N PRO A 31 8.33 -3.23 -2.84
CA PRO A 31 9.60 -2.90 -3.51
C PRO A 31 9.82 -1.40 -3.70
N ASP A 32 8.75 -0.63 -3.88
CA ASP A 32 8.79 0.82 -4.07
C ASP A 32 8.90 1.63 -2.76
N LEU A 33 8.82 1.01 -1.58
CA LEU A 33 8.93 1.71 -0.30
C LEU A 33 10.14 2.67 -0.22
N PRO A 34 11.35 2.31 -0.70
CA PRO A 34 12.50 3.21 -0.66
C PRO A 34 12.34 4.50 -1.48
N LEU A 35 11.40 4.57 -2.43
CA LEU A 35 11.07 5.83 -3.12
C LEU A 35 10.50 6.87 -2.15
N PHE A 36 9.76 6.41 -1.14
CA PHE A 36 9.13 7.23 -0.09
C PHE A 36 10.09 7.46 1.08
N THR A 37 10.96 6.49 1.38
CA THR A 37 11.81 6.48 2.58
C THR A 37 13.30 6.49 2.22
N ARG A 38 13.73 7.42 1.36
CA ARG A 38 15.10 7.48 0.83
C ARG A 38 16.20 7.57 1.90
N GLN A 39 15.86 8.01 3.10
CA GLN A 39 16.77 8.17 4.23
C GLN A 39 16.91 6.88 5.07
N LEU A 40 16.11 5.84 4.79
CA LEU A 40 16.19 4.54 5.47
C LEU A 40 17.30 3.66 4.87
N PRO A 41 17.84 2.70 5.65
CA PRO A 41 19.07 1.99 5.29
C PRO A 41 18.92 1.00 4.12
N ILE A 42 17.70 0.65 3.71
CA ILE A 42 17.48 -0.29 2.61
C ILE A 42 17.19 0.50 1.33
N PRO A 43 18.16 0.58 0.40
CA PRO A 43 17.99 1.37 -0.82
C PRO A 43 17.11 0.65 -1.86
N TYR A 44 16.58 1.43 -2.81
CA TYR A 44 15.73 0.95 -3.90
C TYR A 44 16.36 -0.19 -4.71
N VAL A 45 17.68 -0.15 -4.93
CA VAL A 45 18.40 -1.20 -5.68
C VAL A 45 18.33 -2.57 -4.98
N VAL A 46 18.33 -2.59 -3.64
CA VAL A 46 18.22 -3.84 -2.87
C VAL A 46 16.80 -4.38 -2.97
N THR A 47 15.78 -3.53 -2.83
CA THR A 47 14.39 -4.01 -2.91
C THR A 47 13.99 -4.50 -4.30
N HIS A 48 14.72 -4.07 -5.33
CA HIS A 48 14.55 -4.47 -6.73
C HIS A 48 15.53 -5.55 -7.21
N ASP A 49 16.42 -6.05 -6.35
CA ASP A 49 17.28 -7.19 -6.67
C ASP A 49 16.53 -8.51 -6.40
N PRO A 50 16.29 -9.36 -7.42
CA PRO A 50 15.67 -10.68 -7.22
C PRO A 50 16.41 -11.55 -6.20
N ARG A 51 17.72 -11.37 -6.02
CA ARG A 51 18.53 -12.10 -5.03
C ARG A 51 18.18 -11.70 -3.60
N ALA A 52 17.65 -10.48 -3.40
CA ALA A 52 17.22 -9.95 -2.12
C ALA A 52 15.72 -10.15 -1.85
N ILE A 53 15.02 -11.01 -2.61
CA ILE A 53 13.57 -11.23 -2.48
C ILE A 53 13.14 -11.56 -1.04
N LEU A 54 13.96 -12.29 -0.28
CA LEU A 54 13.67 -12.61 1.12
C LEU A 54 13.71 -11.36 2.02
N VAL A 55 14.63 -10.43 1.76
CA VAL A 55 14.72 -9.15 2.48
C VAL A 55 13.48 -8.31 2.20
N THR A 56 13.11 -8.16 0.92
CA THR A 56 11.91 -7.41 0.52
C THR A 56 10.63 -8.07 1.05
N THR A 57 10.57 -9.40 1.08
CA THR A 57 9.43 -10.15 1.65
C THR A 57 9.33 -9.95 3.16
N ALA A 58 10.46 -9.90 3.88
CA ALA A 58 10.48 -9.59 5.31
C ALA A 58 9.99 -8.15 5.59
N MET A 59 10.41 -7.18 4.78
CA MET A 59 9.87 -5.81 4.84
C MET A 59 8.35 -5.81 4.60
N ALA A 60 7.89 -6.56 3.60
CA ALA A 60 6.47 -6.68 3.28
C ALA A 60 5.69 -7.30 4.44
N ALA A 61 6.27 -8.28 5.14
CA ALA A 61 5.67 -8.88 6.33
C ALA A 61 5.45 -7.85 7.45
N VAL A 62 6.45 -6.98 7.71
CA VAL A 62 6.32 -5.89 8.69
C VAL A 62 5.21 -4.93 8.28
N LEU A 63 5.21 -4.47 7.03
CA LEU A 63 4.17 -3.56 6.51
C LEU A 63 2.78 -4.20 6.57
N TRP A 64 2.68 -5.50 6.27
CA TRP A 64 1.42 -6.22 6.31
C TRP A 64 0.91 -6.40 7.75
N LEU A 65 1.81 -6.61 8.72
CA LEU A 65 1.45 -6.62 10.14
C LEU A 65 0.99 -5.23 10.62
N VAL A 66 1.69 -4.16 10.22
CA VAL A 66 1.25 -2.78 10.48
C VAL A 66 -0.14 -2.54 9.89
N TRP A 67 -0.39 -2.99 8.66
CA TRP A 67 -1.73 -2.95 8.06
C TRP A 67 -2.76 -3.72 8.91
N ARG A 68 -2.50 -4.99 9.22
CA ARG A 68 -3.45 -5.89 9.89
C ARG A 68 -3.80 -5.45 11.31
N VAL A 69 -2.82 -4.95 12.06
CA VAL A 69 -2.92 -4.72 13.50
C VAL A 69 -3.14 -3.24 13.83
N VAL A 70 -2.52 -2.34 13.07
CA VAL A 70 -2.55 -0.90 13.37
C VAL A 70 -3.54 -0.16 12.47
N LEU A 71 -3.40 -0.30 11.15
CA LEU A 71 -4.20 0.51 10.23
C LEU A 71 -5.64 -0.03 10.11
N ARG A 72 -5.79 -1.34 9.88
CA ARG A 72 -7.09 -1.99 9.64
C ARG A 72 -8.15 -1.68 10.70
N PRO A 73 -7.85 -1.74 12.02
CA PRO A 73 -8.85 -1.39 13.04
C PRO A 73 -9.22 0.09 13.13
N ALA A 74 -8.41 0.97 12.56
CA ALA A 74 -8.69 2.41 12.53
C ALA A 74 -9.39 2.85 11.23
N VAL A 75 -9.53 1.97 10.23
CA VAL A 75 -10.11 2.34 8.93
C VAL A 75 -11.56 2.79 9.07
N ARG A 76 -12.44 2.02 9.72
CA ARG A 76 -13.87 2.39 9.81
C ARG A 76 -14.07 3.73 10.55
N PRO A 77 -13.41 4.01 11.69
CA PRO A 77 -13.50 5.32 12.35
C PRO A 77 -13.04 6.51 11.48
N LEU A 78 -11.93 6.34 10.75
CA LEU A 78 -11.32 7.40 9.93
C LEU A 78 -11.92 7.53 8.51
N ALA A 79 -12.64 6.51 8.03
CA ALA A 79 -13.32 6.55 6.74
C ALA A 79 -14.58 7.43 6.76
N PRO A 80 -14.98 8.03 5.62
CA PRO A 80 -16.26 8.70 5.48
C PRO A 80 -17.41 7.76 5.84
N THR A 81 -18.50 8.30 6.42
CA THR A 81 -19.60 7.49 6.97
C THR A 81 -20.24 6.56 5.93
N TRP A 82 -20.25 6.94 4.64
CA TRP A 82 -20.77 6.08 3.57
C TRP A 82 -19.88 4.85 3.34
N LEU A 83 -18.56 5.01 3.41
CA LEU A 83 -17.58 3.94 3.23
C LEU A 83 -17.48 3.06 4.48
N ALA A 84 -17.41 3.68 5.66
CA ALA A 84 -17.32 2.99 6.94
C ALA A 84 -18.46 1.99 7.18
N ARG A 85 -19.65 2.28 6.64
CA ARG A 85 -20.84 1.40 6.69
C ARG A 85 -20.78 0.22 5.72
N ARG A 86 -19.89 0.23 4.72
CA ARG A 86 -19.72 -0.87 3.75
C ARG A 86 -18.54 -1.78 4.07
N LEU A 87 -17.69 -1.36 5.02
CA LEU A 87 -16.53 -2.13 5.45
C LEU A 87 -16.91 -3.21 6.48
N PRO A 88 -16.21 -4.36 6.50
CA PRO A 88 -16.54 -5.45 7.42
C PRO A 88 -16.35 -5.08 8.89
N GLU A 89 -17.28 -5.47 9.75
CA GLU A 89 -17.22 -5.17 11.18
C GLU A 89 -16.03 -5.85 11.89
N ALA A 90 -15.60 -7.01 11.40
CA ALA A 90 -14.41 -7.69 11.89
C ALA A 90 -13.11 -6.86 11.78
N TRP A 91 -13.12 -5.75 11.04
CA TRP A 91 -11.97 -4.85 10.99
C TRP A 91 -11.79 -4.09 12.30
N ASP A 92 -12.88 -3.79 13.03
CA ASP A 92 -12.85 -3.05 14.30
C ASP A 92 -12.35 -3.88 15.49
N ALA A 93 -12.09 -5.18 15.28
CA ALA A 93 -11.57 -6.03 16.34
C ALA A 93 -10.22 -5.49 16.84
N SER A 94 -10.02 -5.57 18.15
CA SER A 94 -8.82 -5.04 18.82
C SER A 94 -7.53 -5.64 18.26
N PRO A 95 -6.39 -4.96 18.40
CA PRO A 95 -5.08 -5.49 17.98
C PRO A 95 -4.81 -6.90 18.52
N ARG A 96 -5.19 -7.16 19.78
CA ARG A 96 -5.08 -8.48 20.39
C ARG A 96 -5.93 -9.51 19.65
N ARG A 97 -7.20 -9.20 19.36
CA ARG A 97 -8.07 -10.10 18.58
C ARG A 97 -7.55 -10.29 17.15
N GLN A 98 -7.04 -9.24 16.50
CA GLN A 98 -6.39 -9.37 15.19
C GLN A 98 -5.19 -10.34 15.27
N PHE A 99 -4.35 -10.25 16.31
CA PHE A 99 -3.26 -11.19 16.54
C PHE A 99 -3.74 -12.61 16.89
N GLU A 100 -4.80 -12.76 17.67
CA GLU A 100 -5.38 -14.07 17.97
C GLU A 100 -5.93 -14.75 16.71
N THR A 101 -6.50 -13.99 15.76
CA THR A 101 -6.91 -14.54 14.46
C THR A 101 -5.74 -14.95 13.57
N LEU A 102 -4.52 -14.49 13.90
CA LEU A 102 -3.27 -14.93 13.27
C LEU A 102 -2.71 -16.18 13.97
N ALA A 103 -3.10 -16.46 15.21
CA ALA A 103 -2.58 -17.56 16.00
C ALA A 103 -3.32 -18.88 15.67
N ALA A 104 -2.56 -19.88 15.22
CA ALA A 104 -3.07 -21.25 15.12
C ALA A 104 -2.91 -22.00 16.45
N ARG A 105 -3.86 -22.91 16.74
CA ARG A 105 -3.94 -23.69 17.99
C ARG A 105 -2.83 -24.74 18.13
N THR A 106 -2.28 -25.24 17.02
CA THR A 106 -1.21 -26.24 17.02
C THR A 106 0.04 -25.68 16.33
N VAL A 107 1.22 -26.20 16.69
CA VAL A 107 2.51 -25.82 16.07
C VAL A 107 2.48 -26.08 14.57
N ARG A 108 2.01 -27.25 14.14
CA ARG A 108 1.89 -27.60 12.72
C ARG A 108 1.01 -26.63 11.95
N ALA A 109 -0.18 -26.31 12.47
CA ALA A 109 -1.06 -25.34 11.83
C ALA A 109 -0.45 -23.94 11.78
N ARG A 110 0.33 -23.55 12.82
CA ARG A 110 1.02 -22.25 12.86
C ARG A 110 2.08 -22.15 11.77
N VAL A 111 2.91 -23.17 11.60
CA VAL A 111 3.91 -23.24 10.53
C VAL A 111 3.24 -23.14 9.16
N THR A 112 2.16 -23.89 8.93
CA THR A 112 1.42 -23.86 7.66
C THR A 112 0.83 -22.47 7.37
N VAL A 113 0.22 -21.83 8.36
CA VAL A 113 -0.37 -20.48 8.21
C VAL A 113 0.71 -19.44 7.90
N ILE A 114 1.84 -19.47 8.62
CA ILE A 114 2.97 -18.57 8.36
C ILE A 114 3.54 -18.81 6.95
N ALA A 115 3.70 -20.06 6.54
CA ALA A 115 4.16 -20.39 5.20
C ALA A 115 3.23 -19.80 4.11
N TRP A 116 1.90 -19.86 4.31
CA TRP A 116 0.95 -19.24 3.39
C TRP A 116 1.06 -17.71 3.35
N TRP A 117 1.35 -17.05 4.48
CA TRP A 117 1.57 -15.60 4.47
C TRP A 117 2.85 -15.22 3.76
N VAL A 118 3.95 -15.93 4.06
CA VAL A 118 5.25 -15.71 3.39
C VAL A 118 5.09 -15.93 1.89
N LEU A 119 4.40 -17.00 1.48
CA LEU A 119 4.12 -17.25 0.07
C LEU A 119 3.31 -16.12 -0.56
N ALA A 120 2.22 -15.66 0.08
CA ALA A 120 1.41 -14.56 -0.44
C ALA A 120 2.22 -13.26 -0.60
N LEU A 121 3.05 -12.91 0.38
CA LEU A 121 3.93 -11.74 0.33
C LEU A 121 4.97 -11.88 -0.78
N ALA A 122 5.62 -13.04 -0.88
CA ALA A 122 6.64 -13.33 -1.88
C ALA A 122 6.06 -13.31 -3.30
N ILE A 123 4.85 -13.83 -3.51
CA ILE A 123 4.12 -13.71 -4.78
C ILE A 123 3.94 -12.24 -5.14
N GLY A 124 3.47 -11.40 -4.22
CA GLY A 124 3.33 -9.96 -4.45
C GLY A 124 4.65 -9.31 -4.88
N VAL A 125 5.71 -9.51 -4.09
CA VAL A 125 7.05 -8.99 -4.39
C VAL A 125 7.54 -9.48 -5.76
N ALA A 126 7.44 -10.78 -6.04
CA ALA A 126 7.87 -11.36 -7.30
C ALA A 126 7.12 -10.76 -8.50
N THR A 127 5.79 -10.59 -8.39
CA THR A 127 4.99 -9.99 -9.48
C THR A 127 5.41 -8.56 -9.78
N HIS A 128 5.72 -7.75 -8.76
CA HIS A 128 6.28 -6.41 -8.94
C HIS A 128 7.62 -6.47 -9.67
N LEU A 129 8.56 -7.28 -9.18
CA LEU A 129 9.90 -7.41 -9.76
C LEU A 129 9.86 -7.85 -11.23
N VAL A 130 9.05 -8.86 -11.54
CA VAL A 130 8.87 -9.35 -12.92
C VAL A 130 8.29 -8.26 -13.81
N TRP A 131 7.24 -7.56 -13.36
CA TRP A 131 6.60 -6.53 -14.15
C TRP A 131 7.53 -5.33 -14.40
N ASP A 132 8.31 -4.95 -13.39
CA ASP A 132 9.26 -3.85 -13.53
C ASP A 132 10.52 -4.25 -14.31
N ALA A 133 10.96 -5.50 -14.24
CA ALA A 133 12.00 -6.03 -15.13
C ALA A 133 11.55 -6.06 -16.60
N PHE A 134 10.26 -6.25 -16.85
CA PHE A 134 9.70 -6.20 -18.20
C PHE A 134 9.51 -4.76 -18.71
N SER A 135 9.04 -3.85 -17.85
CA SER A 135 8.56 -2.53 -18.29
C SER A 135 9.58 -1.38 -18.17
N HIS A 136 10.77 -1.59 -17.61
CA HIS A 136 11.78 -0.52 -17.47
C HIS A 136 12.85 -0.52 -18.56
N GLU A 137 13.40 0.67 -18.80
CA GLU A 137 14.50 0.93 -19.72
C GLU A 137 15.71 0.03 -19.41
N GLY A 138 16.29 -0.55 -20.47
CA GLY A 138 17.50 -1.37 -20.36
C GLY A 138 17.33 -2.67 -19.57
N ARG A 139 16.09 -3.06 -19.23
CA ARG A 139 15.79 -4.30 -18.52
C ARG A 139 15.31 -5.40 -19.46
N TRP A 140 15.06 -6.57 -18.87
CA TRP A 140 14.71 -7.83 -19.53
C TRP A 140 13.66 -7.69 -20.65
N GLY A 141 12.58 -6.92 -20.44
CA GLY A 141 11.55 -6.77 -21.48
C GLY A 141 12.04 -6.03 -22.72
N SER A 142 12.77 -4.93 -22.56
CA SER A 142 13.39 -4.22 -23.69
C SER A 142 14.51 -5.03 -24.37
N ALA A 143 15.17 -5.93 -23.64
CA ALA A 143 16.20 -6.80 -24.20
C ALA A 143 15.62 -7.91 -25.10
N ILE A 144 14.46 -8.48 -24.72
CA ILE A 144 13.78 -9.53 -25.51
C ILE A 144 12.89 -8.93 -26.60
N ILE A 145 12.31 -7.76 -26.35
CA ILE A 145 11.43 -7.06 -27.29
C ILE A 145 12.04 -5.67 -27.56
N PRO A 146 13.05 -5.56 -28.44
CA PRO A 146 13.76 -4.30 -28.69
C PRO A 146 12.85 -3.16 -29.19
N VAL A 147 11.72 -3.50 -29.80
CA VAL A 147 10.73 -2.48 -30.24
C VAL A 147 10.14 -1.69 -29.05
N LEU A 148 10.19 -2.22 -27.82
CA LEU A 148 9.80 -1.47 -26.62
C LEU A 148 10.76 -0.32 -26.30
N ALA A 149 12.02 -0.40 -26.71
CA ALA A 149 13.01 0.67 -26.55
C ALA A 149 12.92 1.74 -27.63
N GLN A 150 12.03 1.57 -28.62
CA GLN A 150 11.81 2.55 -29.67
C GLN A 150 10.71 3.54 -29.29
N MET A 151 10.79 4.74 -29.86
CA MET A 151 9.77 5.78 -29.71
C MET A 151 8.46 5.36 -30.39
N TRP A 152 7.38 5.30 -29.63
CA TRP A 152 6.01 5.15 -30.13
C TRP A 152 5.29 6.49 -29.97
N GLY A 153 5.63 7.46 -30.83
CA GLY A 153 5.14 8.84 -30.73
C GLY A 153 5.99 9.69 -29.77
N PRO A 154 5.45 10.23 -28.66
CA PRO A 154 6.20 11.13 -27.77
C PRO A 154 7.02 10.39 -26.69
N LEU A 155 6.87 9.07 -26.56
CA LEU A 155 7.49 8.26 -25.51
C LEU A 155 7.97 6.93 -26.06
N ASP A 156 8.96 6.33 -25.40
CA ASP A 156 9.38 4.95 -25.68
C ASP A 156 8.26 3.95 -25.40
N GLY A 157 8.23 2.84 -26.14
CA GLY A 157 7.24 1.78 -25.96
C GLY A 157 7.15 1.23 -24.52
N TYR A 158 8.28 1.09 -23.83
CA TYR A 158 8.29 0.65 -22.44
C TYR A 158 7.60 1.65 -21.49
N ARG A 159 7.65 2.96 -21.78
CA ARG A 159 6.92 4.00 -21.01
C ARG A 159 5.42 3.92 -21.26
N TRP A 160 5.00 3.61 -22.49
CA TRP A 160 3.60 3.30 -22.77
C TRP A 160 3.12 2.10 -21.97
N VAL A 161 3.89 1.00 -21.95
CA VAL A 161 3.57 -0.17 -21.11
C VAL A 161 3.46 0.23 -19.65
N GLN A 162 4.40 1.01 -19.13
CA GLN A 162 4.36 1.52 -17.77
C GLN A 162 3.09 2.31 -17.44
N TYR A 163 2.77 3.34 -18.22
CA TYR A 163 1.63 4.22 -17.94
C TYR A 163 0.29 3.52 -18.17
N THR A 164 0.16 2.75 -19.25
CA THR A 164 -1.07 1.99 -19.53
C THR A 164 -1.32 0.93 -18.47
N SER A 165 -0.29 0.20 -18.04
CA SER A 165 -0.43 -0.80 -16.98
C SER A 165 -0.76 -0.15 -15.62
N SER A 166 -0.19 1.02 -15.31
CA SER A 166 -0.59 1.79 -14.13
C SER A 166 -2.05 2.24 -14.20
N ALA A 167 -2.48 2.84 -15.31
CA ALA A 167 -3.87 3.29 -15.48
C ALA A 167 -4.86 2.12 -15.44
N PHE A 168 -4.54 1.02 -16.13
CA PHE A 168 -5.36 -0.18 -16.17
C PHE A 168 -5.46 -0.85 -14.79
N GLY A 169 -4.34 -1.05 -14.09
CA GLY A 169 -4.35 -1.63 -12.74
C GLY A 169 -5.19 -0.81 -11.76
N LEU A 170 -5.08 0.52 -11.81
CA LEU A 170 -5.89 1.42 -10.99
C LEU A 170 -7.38 1.35 -11.36
N LEU A 171 -7.71 1.34 -12.65
CA LEU A 171 -9.09 1.21 -13.12
C LEU A 171 -9.73 -0.10 -12.65
N VAL A 172 -9.02 -1.22 -12.80
CA VAL A 172 -9.50 -2.54 -12.36
C VAL A 172 -9.73 -2.57 -10.85
N LEU A 173 -8.80 -2.01 -10.06
CA LEU A 173 -8.96 -1.87 -8.61
C LEU A 173 -10.17 -1.01 -8.24
N ALA A 174 -10.39 0.12 -8.94
CA ALA A 174 -11.52 1.00 -8.71
C ALA A 174 -12.86 0.33 -9.06
N VAL A 175 -12.95 -0.36 -10.20
CA VAL A 175 -14.13 -1.13 -10.61
C VAL A 175 -14.41 -2.24 -9.59
N TRP A 176 -13.39 -3.01 -9.22
CA TRP A 176 -13.55 -4.08 -8.24
C TRP A 176 -14.01 -3.57 -6.86
N ALA A 177 -13.41 -2.46 -6.38
CA ALA A 177 -13.76 -1.86 -5.10
C ALA A 177 -15.20 -1.30 -5.12
N THR A 178 -15.58 -0.58 -6.17
CA THR A 178 -16.94 -0.03 -6.30
C THR A 178 -17.99 -1.14 -6.38
N MET A 179 -17.77 -2.17 -7.19
CA MET A 179 -18.69 -3.31 -7.29
C MET A 179 -18.81 -4.07 -5.97
N THR A 180 -17.69 -4.27 -5.27
CA THR A 180 -17.67 -4.98 -3.99
C THR A 180 -18.40 -4.17 -2.91
N LEU A 181 -18.09 -2.88 -2.76
CA LEU A 181 -18.74 -1.99 -1.79
C LEU A 181 -20.23 -1.78 -2.07
N ALA A 182 -20.64 -1.78 -3.34
CA ALA A 182 -22.06 -1.69 -3.72
C ALA A 182 -22.85 -2.93 -3.26
N ARG A 183 -22.23 -4.11 -3.34
CA ARG A 183 -22.82 -5.40 -2.93
C ARG A 183 -22.67 -5.68 -1.43
N SER A 184 -21.73 -5.04 -0.74
CA SER A 184 -21.52 -5.25 0.69
C SER A 184 -22.73 -4.80 1.51
N PRO A 185 -23.19 -5.60 2.49
CA PRO A 185 -24.28 -5.20 3.37
C PRO A 185 -23.91 -3.95 4.17
N ARG A 186 -24.91 -3.13 4.50
CA ARG A 186 -24.71 -1.92 5.32
C ARG A 186 -24.58 -2.32 6.78
N MET A 187 -23.45 -2.02 7.39
CA MET A 187 -23.17 -2.17 8.81
C MET A 187 -23.48 -0.86 9.56
N PRO A 188 -23.70 -0.91 10.89
CA PRO A 188 -23.80 0.29 11.72
C PRO A 188 -22.57 1.20 11.56
N ALA A 189 -22.77 2.51 11.62
CA ALA A 189 -21.64 3.44 11.57
C ALA A 189 -20.84 3.38 12.88
N PRO A 190 -19.49 3.36 12.82
CA PRO A 190 -18.68 3.41 14.03
C PRO A 190 -18.84 4.77 14.72
N ARG A 191 -18.76 4.77 16.05
CA ARG A 191 -18.62 6.03 16.80
C ARG A 191 -17.26 6.62 16.49
N ALA A 192 -17.23 7.80 15.87
CA ALA A 192 -16.00 8.47 15.47
C ALA A 192 -16.13 9.98 15.58
N ASN A 193 -15.02 10.64 15.92
CA ASN A 193 -14.96 12.09 15.97
C ASN A 193 -14.94 12.67 14.55
N ARG A 194 -15.99 13.43 14.19
CA ARG A 194 -16.12 14.09 12.88
C ARG A 194 -14.94 15.01 12.54
N TYR A 195 -14.41 15.73 13.52
CA TYR A 195 -13.32 16.69 13.32
C TYR A 195 -12.01 15.97 13.05
N LEU A 196 -11.74 14.88 13.78
CA LEU A 196 -10.57 14.06 13.53
C LEU A 196 -10.60 13.47 12.12
N ARG A 197 -11.77 12.98 11.69
CA ARG A 197 -11.96 12.45 10.35
C ARG A 197 -11.68 13.50 9.27
N LEU A 198 -12.30 14.67 9.39
CA LEU A 198 -12.10 15.77 8.43
C LEU A 198 -10.63 16.22 8.41
N ALA A 199 -10.02 16.37 9.58
CA ALA A 199 -8.61 16.75 9.70
C ALA A 199 -7.68 15.71 9.05
N TRP A 200 -7.94 14.42 9.22
CA TRP A 200 -7.15 13.36 8.60
C TRP A 200 -7.30 13.33 7.07
N TRP A 201 -8.52 13.52 6.53
CA TRP A 201 -8.74 13.61 5.09
C TRP A 201 -8.13 14.86 4.47
N ALA A 202 -8.14 15.98 5.19
CA ALA A 202 -7.54 17.24 4.75
C ALA A 202 -6.00 17.23 4.90
N SER A 203 -5.42 16.41 5.78
CA SER A 203 -3.99 16.46 6.07
C SER A 203 -3.12 15.95 4.91
N LEU A 204 -3.56 14.96 4.13
CA LEU A 204 -2.83 14.47 2.96
C LEU A 204 -2.71 15.53 1.85
N PRO A 205 -3.81 16.13 1.33
CA PRO A 205 -3.67 17.19 0.34
C PRO A 205 -2.92 18.39 0.91
N ALA A 206 -3.13 18.76 2.18
CA ALA A 206 -2.43 19.87 2.82
C ALA A 206 -0.91 19.64 2.86
N ILE A 207 -0.43 18.48 3.30
CA ILE A 207 1.01 18.20 3.38
C ILE A 207 1.65 18.07 1.99
N LEU A 208 0.93 17.55 0.98
CA LEU A 208 1.42 17.47 -0.39
C LEU A 208 1.54 18.88 -1.02
N VAL A 209 0.53 19.74 -0.84
CA VAL A 209 0.58 21.14 -1.31
C VAL A 209 1.67 21.91 -0.58
N LEU A 210 1.79 21.75 0.74
CA LEU A 210 2.85 22.39 1.51
C LEU A 210 4.24 21.95 1.03
N ALA A 211 4.46 20.65 0.86
CA ALA A 211 5.73 20.12 0.36
C ALA A 211 6.06 20.64 -1.05
N TRP A 212 5.05 20.75 -1.92
CA TRP A 212 5.20 21.33 -3.25
C TRP A 212 5.62 22.80 -3.20
N VAL A 213 4.88 23.63 -2.45
CA VAL A 213 5.15 25.07 -2.32
C VAL A 213 6.51 25.32 -1.67
N CYS A 214 6.83 24.65 -0.57
CA CYS A 214 8.14 24.75 0.07
C CYS A 214 9.26 24.30 -0.88
N GLY A 215 9.06 23.21 -1.61
CA GLY A 215 10.02 22.73 -2.61
C GLY A 215 10.26 23.73 -3.73
N LEU A 216 9.21 24.39 -4.24
CA LEU A 216 9.31 25.46 -5.23
C LEU A 216 10.10 26.67 -4.71
N VAL A 217 9.77 27.13 -3.49
CA VAL A 217 10.42 28.30 -2.88
C VAL A 217 11.89 28.02 -2.61
N ILE A 218 12.23 26.87 -2.04
CA ILE A 218 13.62 26.47 -1.77
C ILE A 218 14.38 26.23 -3.09
N GLY A 219 13.72 25.67 -4.10
CA GLY A 219 14.31 25.37 -5.41
C GLY A 219 14.48 26.59 -6.31
N GLY A 220 13.94 27.76 -5.96
CA GLY A 220 14.06 28.98 -6.75
C GLY A 220 13.18 29.03 -8.02
N GLY A 221 12.13 28.21 -8.10
CA GLY A 221 11.26 28.09 -9.27
C GLY A 221 11.77 27.11 -10.33
N PHE A 222 11.03 26.96 -11.43
CA PHE A 222 11.34 25.99 -12.48
C PHE A 222 12.40 26.49 -13.46
N THR A 223 13.29 25.60 -13.87
CA THR A 223 14.30 25.83 -14.91
C THR A 223 14.25 24.68 -15.93
N HIS A 224 15.08 24.74 -16.98
CA HIS A 224 15.20 23.62 -17.92
C HIS A 224 15.70 22.32 -17.26
N GLU A 225 16.50 22.44 -16.20
CA GLU A 225 17.01 21.30 -15.43
C GLU A 225 16.07 20.94 -14.26
N TYR A 226 15.43 21.94 -13.66
CA TYR A 226 14.52 21.76 -12.53
C TYR A 226 13.06 21.82 -13.00
N THR A 227 12.57 20.67 -13.45
CA THR A 227 11.21 20.53 -13.99
C THR A 227 10.17 20.23 -12.91
N PRO A 228 8.85 20.38 -13.20
CA PRO A 228 7.79 19.95 -12.29
C PRO A 228 7.89 18.48 -11.87
N GLN A 229 8.37 17.60 -12.75
CA GLN A 229 8.57 16.18 -12.46
C GLN A 229 9.71 15.96 -11.47
N HIS A 230 10.81 16.72 -11.59
CA HIS A 230 11.92 16.68 -10.63
C HIS A 230 11.46 17.11 -9.23
N LEU A 231 10.71 18.22 -9.15
CA LEU A 231 10.11 18.66 -7.90
C LEU A 231 9.18 17.59 -7.32
N ALA A 232 8.24 17.08 -8.13
CA ALA A 232 7.28 16.05 -7.73
C ALA A 232 7.99 14.84 -7.11
N TYR A 233 9.00 14.31 -7.82
CA TYR A 233 9.79 13.17 -7.36
C TYR A 233 10.56 13.48 -6.07
N ARG A 234 11.09 14.69 -5.94
CA ARG A 234 11.89 15.09 -4.78
C ARG A 234 11.04 15.23 -3.50
N VAL A 235 9.87 15.85 -3.57
CA VAL A 235 9.12 16.28 -2.37
C VAL A 235 7.88 15.45 -2.05
N LEU A 236 7.17 14.91 -3.04
CA LEU A 236 5.89 14.22 -2.80
C LEU A 236 6.07 12.86 -2.10
N PRO A 237 7.02 11.98 -2.50
CA PRO A 237 7.24 10.72 -1.81
C PRO A 237 7.60 10.86 -0.32
N PRO A 238 8.57 11.69 0.10
CA PRO A 238 8.86 11.85 1.53
C PRO A 238 7.72 12.52 2.30
N ALA A 239 6.95 13.44 1.68
CA ALA A 239 5.75 14.01 2.30
C ALA A 239 4.68 12.94 2.55
N ALA A 240 4.45 12.04 1.58
CA ALA A 240 3.56 10.90 1.75
C ALA A 240 4.06 9.91 2.82
N ALA A 241 5.39 9.70 2.92
CA ALA A 241 6.00 8.87 3.96
C ALA A 241 5.74 9.46 5.36
N LEU A 242 5.95 10.76 5.53
CA LEU A 242 5.68 11.48 6.78
C LEU A 242 4.19 11.40 7.15
N TRP A 243 3.30 11.62 6.19
CA TRP A 243 1.87 11.44 6.39
C TRP A 243 1.50 10.01 6.82
N GLY A 244 2.13 9.00 6.20
CA GLY A 244 1.97 7.60 6.56
C GLY A 244 2.40 7.33 8.01
N ALA A 245 3.55 7.84 8.44
CA ALA A 245 4.05 7.71 9.81
C ALA A 245 3.11 8.38 10.84
N VAL A 246 2.65 9.60 10.55
CA VAL A 246 1.65 10.30 11.39
C VAL A 246 0.34 9.53 11.44
N THR A 247 -0.09 8.93 10.33
CA THR A 247 -1.30 8.10 10.28
C THR A 247 -1.15 6.85 11.14
N VAL A 248 -0.01 6.16 11.10
CA VAL A 248 0.28 5.02 11.99
C VAL A 248 0.18 5.45 13.47
N ALA A 249 0.82 6.56 13.85
CA ALA A 249 0.76 7.09 15.21
C ALA A 249 -0.68 7.45 15.63
N LEU A 250 -1.45 8.07 14.72
CA LEU A 250 -2.86 8.38 14.94
C LEU A 250 -3.69 7.10 15.18
N CYS A 251 -3.49 6.06 14.35
CA CYS A 251 -4.19 4.79 14.49
C CYS A 251 -3.91 4.13 15.85
N VAL A 252 -2.64 4.12 16.30
CA VAL A 252 -2.28 3.64 17.65
C VAL A 252 -3.01 4.44 18.74
N ARG A 253 -3.03 5.78 18.62
CA ARG A 253 -3.72 6.68 19.56
C ARG A 253 -5.23 6.42 19.63
N VAL A 254 -5.88 6.21 18.48
CA VAL A 254 -7.32 5.92 18.38
C VAL A 254 -7.63 4.57 19.04
N GLN A 255 -6.79 3.56 18.81
CA GLN A 255 -6.96 2.24 19.42
C GLN A 255 -6.81 2.28 20.94
N TRP A 256 -5.85 3.03 21.49
CA TRP A 256 -5.70 3.19 22.94
C TRP A 256 -6.87 3.89 23.63
N ARG A 257 -7.56 4.80 22.93
CA ARG A 257 -8.69 5.55 23.49
C ARG A 257 -10.03 4.82 23.37
N THR A 258 -10.11 3.77 22.56
CA THR A 258 -11.34 3.01 22.40
C THR A 258 -11.48 2.05 23.59
N PRO A 259 -12.53 2.17 24.44
CA PRO A 259 -12.68 1.31 25.60
C PRO A 259 -12.70 -0.16 25.19
N ARG A 260 -11.93 -0.99 25.89
CA ARG A 260 -11.92 -2.45 25.71
C ARG A 260 -13.35 -2.96 25.84
N SER A 261 -13.87 -3.58 24.76
CA SER A 261 -15.23 -4.13 24.76
C SER A 261 -15.42 -5.14 25.90
N ALA A 262 -16.64 -5.32 26.39
CA ALA A 262 -16.94 -6.31 27.42
C ALA A 262 -16.53 -7.75 27.02
N ALA A 263 -16.50 -8.05 25.71
CA ALA A 263 -16.03 -9.32 25.14
C ALA A 263 -14.50 -9.54 25.25
N GLU A 264 -13.74 -8.53 25.65
CA GLU A 264 -12.31 -8.64 26.01
C GLU A 264 -12.09 -8.96 27.50
N ARG A 265 -13.13 -8.89 28.34
CA ARG A 265 -13.08 -9.16 29.78
C ARG A 265 -13.53 -10.58 30.15
N ALA A 266 -14.15 -11.31 29.23
CA ALA A 266 -14.46 -12.72 29.46
C ALA A 266 -13.14 -13.52 29.43
N PRO A 267 -12.78 -14.25 30.50
CA PRO A 267 -11.69 -15.19 30.43
C PRO A 267 -11.99 -16.26 29.37
N ALA A 268 -10.95 -16.66 28.64
CA ALA A 268 -11.01 -17.73 27.65
C ALA A 268 -11.29 -19.08 28.31
#